data_AF-A0A078AK47-F1
#
_entry.id   AF-A0A078AK47-F1
#
_cell.length_a   1.000
_cell.length_b   1.000
_cell.length_c   1.000
_cell.angle_alpha   90.00
_cell.angle_beta   90.00
_cell.angle_gamma   90.00
#
_symmetry.space_group_name_H-M   'P 1'
#
loop_
_entity.id
_entity.type
_entity.pdbx_description
1 polymer ?
#
loop_
_entity_poly.entity_id
_entity_poly.type
_entity_poly.pdbx_seq_one_letter_code
_entity_poly.pdbx_strand_id
1 'polypeptide(L)'
;MQKSLLLISLICATTVSAGLFSKKKVAAPVQLKAVPAVLTEAIQFIDGLGVGIIKEDIGADLQRCYSGAGDLKHDITHAIQDFEIGGILGYISGALRIIKLIKELPTSFSGCKDAGAGLKKFVGWAETQFADISALESKMATNFLWNSKTVIGDAEDGITQAKAGDYYDSGLDIGKAVSILTQ
;
A
#
# COMPACT_ATOMS: atom_id res chain seq x y z
N MET A 1 38.47 39.80 -23.17
CA MET A 1 39.85 39.30 -23.32
C MET A 1 39.77 37.86 -23.79
N GLN A 2 40.23 37.64 -25.01
CA GLN A 2 40.18 36.40 -25.77
C GLN A 2 41.51 35.67 -25.56
N LYS A 3 41.49 34.39 -25.18
CA LYS A 3 42.63 33.47 -25.34
C LYS A 3 42.12 32.03 -25.49
N SER A 4 42.14 31.59 -26.75
CA SER A 4 42.13 30.19 -27.16
C SER A 4 43.35 29.45 -26.60
N LEU A 5 43.20 28.17 -26.28
CA LEU A 5 44.23 27.15 -26.52
C LEU A 5 43.57 25.78 -26.75
N LEU A 6 43.74 25.27 -27.97
CA LEU A 6 43.48 23.90 -28.43
C LEU A 6 44.65 22.99 -28.08
N LEU A 7 44.40 21.68 -27.88
CA LEU A 7 45.21 20.49 -28.28
C LEU A 7 44.75 19.26 -27.43
N ILE A 8 43.89 18.37 -27.94
CA ILE A 8 44.13 17.14 -28.74
C ILE A 8 44.86 16.01 -27.97
N SER A 9 44.13 14.93 -27.67
CA SER A 9 44.57 13.51 -27.71
C SER A 9 43.33 12.62 -27.50
N LEU A 10 42.70 12.00 -28.52
CA LEU A 10 43.08 10.79 -29.26
C LEU A 10 42.90 9.47 -28.44
N ILE A 11 42.13 8.53 -29.02
CA ILE A 11 42.01 7.07 -28.74
C ILE A 11 41.12 6.73 -27.51
N CYS A 12 40.09 5.89 -27.52
CA CYS A 12 39.88 4.62 -28.24
C CYS A 12 38.39 4.34 -28.47
N ALA A 13 37.99 4.13 -29.72
CA ALA A 13 36.75 3.47 -30.06
C ALA A 13 36.99 1.95 -29.99
N THR A 14 36.47 1.28 -28.97
CA THR A 14 36.37 -0.18 -28.96
C THR A 14 34.96 -0.58 -29.40
N THR A 15 34.91 -1.07 -30.63
CA THR A 15 33.80 -1.82 -31.21
C THR A 15 33.46 -3.01 -30.32
N VAL A 16 32.31 -2.97 -29.64
CA VAL A 16 31.70 -4.19 -29.07
C VAL A 16 30.99 -4.91 -30.21
N SER A 17 31.51 -6.10 -30.51
CA SER A 17 30.99 -7.03 -31.50
C SER A 17 29.51 -7.37 -31.25
N ALA A 18 28.73 -7.29 -32.31
CA ALA A 18 27.35 -7.77 -32.37
C ALA A 18 27.31 -9.29 -32.14
N GLY A 19 26.96 -9.69 -30.93
CA GLY A 19 26.56 -11.06 -30.60
C GLY A 19 25.10 -11.29 -31.00
N LEU A 20 24.87 -12.36 -31.78
CA LEU A 20 23.57 -12.88 -32.16
C LEU A 20 22.72 -13.24 -30.94
N PHE A 21 21.84 -12.33 -30.52
CA PHE A 21 20.75 -12.66 -29.60
C PHE A 21 19.60 -13.28 -30.39
N SER A 22 19.41 -14.58 -30.17
CA SER A 22 18.21 -15.34 -30.54
C SER A 22 16.94 -14.56 -30.18
N LYS A 23 16.08 -14.32 -31.18
CA LYS A 23 14.76 -13.71 -31.04
C LYS A 23 13.89 -14.57 -30.10
N LYS A 24 13.95 -14.32 -28.78
CA LYS A 24 12.81 -14.63 -27.91
C LYS A 24 11.70 -13.67 -28.30
N LYS A 25 10.53 -14.18 -28.66
CA LYS A 25 9.29 -13.39 -28.75
C LYS A 25 9.09 -12.70 -27.40
N VAL A 26 9.49 -11.45 -27.31
CA VAL A 26 9.07 -10.56 -26.24
C VAL A 26 7.59 -10.32 -26.48
N ALA A 27 6.75 -10.74 -25.54
CA ALA A 27 5.33 -10.42 -25.57
C ALA A 27 5.18 -8.90 -25.74
N ALA A 28 4.23 -8.49 -26.58
CA ALA A 28 3.99 -7.08 -26.86
C ALA A 28 3.86 -6.27 -25.54
N PRO A 29 4.38 -5.04 -25.48
CA PRO A 29 4.19 -4.19 -24.31
C PRO A 29 2.69 -4.02 -24.08
N VAL A 30 2.21 -4.48 -22.93
CA VAL A 30 0.85 -4.21 -22.46
C VAL A 30 0.76 -2.69 -22.35
N GLN A 31 -0.03 -2.06 -23.22
CA GLN A 31 -0.28 -0.64 -23.16
C GLN A 31 -1.13 -0.36 -21.92
N LEU A 32 -0.46 -0.02 -20.81
CA LEU A 32 -1.11 0.44 -19.59
C LEU A 32 -1.73 1.81 -19.92
N LYS A 33 -3.07 1.88 -19.97
CA LYS A 33 -3.77 3.17 -20.00
C LYS A 33 -3.21 4.04 -18.87
N ALA A 34 -2.80 5.26 -19.20
CA ALA A 34 -2.30 6.21 -18.20
C ALA A 34 -3.37 6.41 -17.12
N VAL A 35 -3.07 5.94 -15.91
CA VAL A 35 -3.91 6.09 -14.74
C VAL A 35 -3.83 7.57 -14.30
N PRO A 36 -4.95 8.27 -14.07
CA PRO A 36 -4.91 9.67 -13.65
C PRO A 36 -4.19 9.81 -12.30
N ALA A 37 -3.37 10.85 -12.16
CA ALA A 37 -2.51 11.13 -11.00
C ALA A 37 -3.24 11.40 -9.66
N VAL A 38 -4.57 11.23 -9.60
CA VAL A 38 -5.39 11.41 -8.39
C VAL A 38 -5.54 10.09 -7.61
N LEU A 39 -5.16 8.96 -8.21
CA LEU A 39 -5.38 7.62 -7.68
C LEU A 39 -4.27 7.08 -6.76
N THR A 40 -3.11 7.73 -6.71
CA THR A 40 -1.92 7.13 -6.10
C THR A 40 -1.92 7.17 -4.58
N GLU A 41 -2.45 8.22 -3.92
CA GLU A 41 -2.43 8.32 -2.45
C GLU A 41 -3.17 7.14 -1.80
N ALA A 42 -4.41 6.90 -2.24
CA ALA A 42 -5.24 5.81 -1.72
C ALA A 42 -4.65 4.44 -2.07
N ILE A 43 -4.14 4.27 -3.30
CA ILE A 43 -3.49 3.01 -3.71
C ILE A 43 -2.21 2.76 -2.92
N GLN A 44 -1.38 3.78 -2.71
CA GLN A 44 -0.15 3.72 -1.90
C GLN A 44 -0.49 3.32 -0.47
N PHE A 45 -1.51 3.95 0.12
CA PHE A 45 -1.96 3.60 1.46
C PHE A 45 -2.44 2.15 1.56
N ILE A 46 -3.29 1.70 0.63
CA ILE A 46 -3.81 0.32 0.63
C ILE A 46 -2.71 -0.70 0.37
N ASP A 47 -1.73 -0.37 -0.49
CA ASP A 47 -0.56 -1.20 -0.73
C ASP A 47 0.31 -1.33 0.54
N GLY A 48 0.59 -0.19 1.20
CA GLY A 48 1.24 -0.16 2.50
C GLY A 48 0.52 -1.03 3.53
N LEU A 49 -0.82 -0.93 3.63
CA LEU A 49 -1.62 -1.79 4.50
C LEU A 49 -1.42 -3.29 4.18
N GLY A 50 -1.37 -3.65 2.90
CA GLY A 50 -1.07 -5.01 2.46
C GLY A 50 0.26 -5.51 3.02
N VAL A 51 1.31 -4.70 2.91
CA VAL A 51 2.62 -5.03 3.48
C VAL A 51 2.60 -5.06 5.00
N GLY A 52 1.88 -4.16 5.65
CA GLY A 52 1.76 -4.11 7.11
C GLY A 52 1.04 -5.33 7.69
N ILE A 53 -0.04 -5.77 7.04
CA ILE A 53 -0.97 -6.79 7.53
C ILE A 53 -0.59 -8.19 7.06
N ILE A 54 -0.48 -8.39 5.74
CA ILE A 54 -0.26 -9.72 5.14
C ILE A 54 1.17 -9.95 4.64
N LYS A 55 2.06 -8.97 4.82
CA LYS A 55 3.48 -8.98 4.41
C LYS A 55 3.67 -9.16 2.91
N GLU A 56 2.75 -8.65 2.10
CA GLU A 56 2.79 -8.73 0.64
C GLU A 56 2.50 -7.36 0.01
N ASP A 57 3.27 -7.02 -1.03
CA ASP A 57 3.01 -5.88 -1.91
C ASP A 57 1.86 -6.26 -2.86
N ILE A 58 0.85 -5.41 -2.91
CA ILE A 58 -0.35 -5.61 -3.73
C ILE A 58 -0.58 -4.43 -4.69
N GLY A 59 0.36 -3.48 -4.78
CA GLY A 59 0.21 -2.25 -5.56
C GLY A 59 -0.05 -2.51 -7.04
N ALA A 60 0.63 -3.51 -7.61
CA ALA A 60 0.42 -3.92 -9.00
C ALA A 60 -0.99 -4.50 -9.26
N ASP A 61 -1.59 -5.15 -8.26
CA ASP A 61 -2.97 -5.63 -8.37
C ASP A 61 -3.95 -4.46 -8.26
N LEU A 62 -3.76 -3.59 -7.27
CA LEU A 62 -4.60 -2.41 -7.05
C LEU A 62 -4.65 -1.50 -8.28
N GLN A 63 -3.50 -1.17 -8.87
CA GLN A 63 -3.42 -0.31 -10.06
C GLN A 63 -4.16 -0.90 -11.27
N ARG A 64 -4.12 -2.23 -11.44
CA ARG A 64 -4.82 -2.91 -12.53
C ARG A 64 -6.32 -3.01 -12.30
N CYS A 65 -6.73 -3.16 -11.04
CA CYS A 65 -8.09 -3.52 -10.69
C CYS A 65 -8.97 -2.31 -10.34
N TYR A 66 -8.39 -1.15 -10.04
CA TYR A 66 -9.16 0.01 -9.59
C TYR A 66 -10.07 0.55 -10.70
N SER A 67 -11.37 0.64 -10.41
CA SER A 67 -12.37 1.10 -11.39
C SER A 67 -12.86 2.53 -11.15
N GLY A 68 -12.40 3.20 -10.08
CA GLY A 68 -12.91 4.52 -9.71
C GLY A 68 -14.20 4.49 -8.88
N ALA A 69 -14.73 3.32 -8.57
CA ALA A 69 -15.89 3.19 -7.70
C ALA A 69 -15.47 3.34 -6.23
N GLY A 70 -16.26 4.07 -5.43
CA GLY A 70 -16.04 4.29 -4.00
C GLY A 70 -15.23 5.54 -3.66
N ASP A 71 -15.39 6.03 -2.43
CA ASP A 71 -14.65 7.18 -1.88
C ASP A 71 -13.55 6.69 -0.92
N LEU A 72 -12.56 5.96 -1.45
CA LEU A 72 -11.46 5.41 -0.66
C LEU A 72 -10.72 6.51 0.12
N LYS A 73 -10.62 7.72 -0.44
CA LYS A 73 -9.96 8.84 0.23
C LYS A 73 -10.71 9.24 1.50
N HIS A 74 -12.03 9.33 1.45
CA HIS A 74 -12.86 9.59 2.61
C HIS A 74 -12.69 8.51 3.69
N ASP A 75 -12.76 7.23 3.31
CA ASP A 75 -12.65 6.13 4.28
C ASP A 75 -11.25 6.05 4.93
N ILE A 76 -10.18 6.25 4.15
CA ILE A 76 -8.81 6.34 4.65
C ILE A 76 -8.65 7.52 5.61
N THR A 77 -9.19 8.69 5.24
CA THR A 77 -9.12 9.89 6.09
C THR A 77 -9.80 9.63 7.44
N HIS A 78 -10.98 9.03 7.44
CA HIS A 78 -11.68 8.70 8.67
C HIS A 78 -10.96 7.62 9.49
N ALA A 79 -10.26 6.69 8.85
CA ALA A 79 -9.49 5.68 9.58
C ALA A 79 -8.32 6.34 10.32
N ILE A 80 -7.58 7.21 9.63
CA ILE A 80 -6.48 7.98 10.24
C ILE A 80 -7.02 8.84 11.38
N GLN A 81 -8.15 9.53 11.20
CA GLN A 81 -8.78 10.32 12.26
C GLN A 81 -9.15 9.50 13.49
N ASP A 82 -9.66 8.27 13.31
CA ASP A 82 -9.95 7.38 14.43
C ASP A 82 -8.65 6.98 15.18
N PHE A 83 -7.55 6.75 14.47
CA PHE A 83 -6.22 6.55 15.09
C PHE A 83 -5.73 7.82 15.81
N GLU A 84 -6.01 9.02 15.28
CA GLU A 84 -5.63 10.30 15.90
C GLU A 84 -6.35 10.59 17.22
N ILE A 85 -7.54 10.01 17.44
CA ILE A 85 -8.21 10.05 18.76
C ILE A 85 -7.31 9.44 19.84
N GLY A 86 -6.54 8.42 19.48
CA GLY A 86 -5.65 7.69 20.37
C GLY A 86 -6.39 6.92 21.47
N GLY A 87 -5.61 6.35 22.38
CA GLY A 87 -6.12 5.45 23.41
C GLY A 87 -6.75 4.18 22.83
N ILE A 88 -7.10 3.25 23.71
CA ILE A 88 -7.59 1.92 23.30
C ILE A 88 -8.80 1.99 22.35
N LEU A 89 -9.73 2.91 22.59
CA LEU A 89 -10.94 3.04 21.77
C LEU A 89 -10.65 3.62 20.39
N GLY A 90 -9.79 4.64 20.29
CA GLY A 90 -9.41 5.23 19.01
C GLY A 90 -8.71 4.21 18.12
N TYR A 91 -7.75 3.48 18.67
CA TYR A 91 -7.00 2.47 17.91
C TYR A 91 -7.87 1.29 17.47
N ILE A 92 -8.81 0.83 18.31
CA ILE A 92 -9.78 -0.20 17.92
C ILE A 92 -10.71 0.32 16.83
N SER A 93 -11.26 1.53 16.95
CA SER A 93 -12.13 2.13 15.93
C SER A 93 -11.40 2.27 14.59
N GLY A 94 -10.16 2.77 14.62
CA GLY A 94 -9.31 2.91 13.45
C GLY A 94 -9.05 1.56 12.79
N ALA A 95 -8.69 0.54 13.57
CA ALA A 95 -8.48 -0.81 13.05
C ALA A 95 -9.74 -1.41 12.43
N LEU A 96 -10.90 -1.29 13.08
CA LEU A 96 -12.18 -1.76 12.55
C LEU A 96 -12.52 -1.09 11.22
N ARG A 97 -12.26 0.22 11.10
CA ARG A 97 -12.50 0.95 9.86
C ARG A 97 -11.55 0.49 8.75
N ILE A 98 -10.28 0.22 9.05
CA ILE A 98 -9.33 -0.36 8.09
C ILE A 98 -9.80 -1.72 7.61
N ILE A 99 -10.20 -2.62 8.51
CA ILE A 99 -10.69 -3.95 8.12
C ILE A 99 -11.94 -3.81 7.24
N LYS A 100 -12.84 -2.88 7.56
CA LYS A 100 -14.04 -2.61 6.76
C LYS A 100 -13.66 -2.11 5.35
N LEU A 101 -12.77 -1.13 5.26
CA LEU A 101 -12.23 -0.61 3.99
C LEU A 101 -11.69 -1.77 3.13
N ILE A 102 -10.89 -2.67 3.70
CA ILE A 102 -10.29 -3.80 2.99
C ILE A 102 -11.36 -4.76 2.48
N LYS A 103 -12.36 -5.06 3.31
CA LYS A 103 -13.50 -5.91 2.94
C LYS A 103 -14.35 -5.29 1.82
N GLU A 104 -14.40 -3.97 1.72
CA GLU A 104 -15.17 -3.24 0.70
C GLU A 104 -14.40 -3.05 -0.61
N LEU A 105 -13.08 -3.33 -0.64
CA LEU A 105 -12.27 -3.25 -1.87
C LEU A 105 -12.89 -3.99 -3.06
N PRO A 106 -13.43 -5.23 -2.97
CA PRO A 106 -14.04 -5.88 -4.13
C PRO A 106 -15.12 -5.06 -4.83
N THR A 107 -15.85 -4.19 -4.11
CA THR A 107 -16.86 -3.31 -4.71
C THR A 107 -16.20 -2.18 -5.52
N SER A 108 -15.16 -1.58 -4.94
CA SER A 108 -14.34 -0.49 -5.53
C SER A 108 -13.42 -0.97 -6.66
N PHE A 109 -13.20 -2.28 -6.75
CA PHE A 109 -12.28 -2.94 -7.69
C PHE A 109 -12.98 -4.03 -8.53
N SER A 110 -14.31 -3.97 -8.63
CA SER A 110 -15.19 -4.94 -9.33
C SER A 110 -14.89 -5.13 -10.83
N GLY A 111 -14.04 -4.27 -11.42
CA GLY A 111 -13.51 -4.44 -12.77
C GLY A 111 -12.51 -5.60 -12.92
N CYS A 112 -12.04 -6.19 -11.82
CA CYS A 112 -11.02 -7.23 -11.85
C CYS A 112 -11.61 -8.65 -11.78
N LYS A 113 -11.74 -9.31 -12.94
CA LYS A 113 -12.08 -10.74 -12.98
C LYS A 113 -10.96 -11.62 -12.40
N ASP A 114 -9.72 -11.16 -12.52
CA ASP A 114 -8.51 -11.86 -12.07
C ASP A 114 -7.72 -11.00 -11.07
N ALA A 115 -8.30 -10.73 -9.90
CA ALA A 115 -7.53 -10.22 -8.77
C ALA A 115 -6.36 -11.19 -8.48
N GLY A 116 -5.16 -10.65 -8.31
CA GLY A 116 -3.98 -11.43 -7.99
C GLY A 116 -4.10 -12.09 -6.61
N ALA A 117 -3.18 -13.03 -6.34
CA ALA A 117 -3.24 -13.84 -5.12
C ALA A 117 -3.11 -12.99 -3.85
N GLY A 118 -2.27 -11.93 -3.88
CA GLY A 118 -2.07 -11.03 -2.75
C GLY A 118 -3.32 -10.23 -2.42
N LEU A 119 -3.96 -9.60 -3.42
CA LEU A 119 -5.23 -8.88 -3.19
C LEU A 119 -6.33 -9.81 -2.66
N LYS A 120 -6.41 -11.05 -3.17
CA LYS A 120 -7.35 -12.06 -2.64
C LYS A 120 -7.06 -12.44 -1.19
N LYS A 121 -5.78 -12.65 -0.85
CA LYS A 121 -5.34 -12.93 0.52
C LYS A 121 -5.69 -11.77 1.45
N PHE A 122 -5.50 -10.54 0.99
CA PHE A 122 -5.76 -9.33 1.76
C PHE A 122 -7.25 -9.14 2.08
N VAL A 123 -8.11 -9.26 1.07
CA VAL A 123 -9.57 -9.24 1.25
C VAL A 123 -10.03 -10.41 2.11
N GLY A 124 -9.55 -11.63 1.83
CA GLY A 124 -9.89 -12.82 2.61
C GLY A 124 -9.49 -12.70 4.08
N TRP A 125 -8.35 -12.09 4.39
CA TRP A 125 -7.96 -11.78 5.76
C TRP A 125 -8.98 -10.85 6.45
N ALA A 126 -9.46 -9.80 5.76
CA ALA A 126 -10.44 -8.88 6.35
C ALA A 126 -11.82 -9.54 6.56
N GLU A 127 -12.21 -10.44 5.64
CA GLU A 127 -13.44 -11.23 5.78
C GLU A 127 -13.41 -12.13 7.01
N THR A 128 -12.27 -12.75 7.34
CA THR A 128 -12.16 -13.60 8.53
C THR A 128 -12.23 -12.82 9.84
N GLN A 129 -11.79 -11.56 9.86
CA GLN A 129 -11.88 -10.72 11.08
C GLN A 129 -13.33 -10.45 11.48
N PHE A 130 -14.22 -10.22 10.51
CA PHE A 130 -15.62 -9.84 10.75
C PHE A 130 -16.58 -11.02 11.04
N ALA A 131 -16.06 -12.23 11.25
CA ALA A 131 -16.90 -13.39 11.58
C ALA A 131 -17.61 -13.24 12.93
N ASP A 132 -16.95 -12.60 13.91
CA ASP A 132 -17.52 -12.25 15.21
C ASP A 132 -16.89 -10.93 15.70
N ILE A 133 -17.63 -9.83 15.54
CA ILE A 133 -17.15 -8.48 15.86
C ILE A 133 -16.85 -8.33 17.35
N SER A 134 -17.70 -8.90 18.21
CA SER A 134 -17.53 -8.79 19.67
C SER A 134 -16.27 -9.54 20.12
N ALA A 135 -16.01 -10.71 19.54
CA ALA A 135 -14.78 -11.45 19.80
C ALA A 135 -13.55 -10.70 19.26
N LEU A 136 -13.66 -10.08 18.08
CA LEU A 136 -12.59 -9.27 17.49
C LEU A 136 -12.24 -8.07 18.37
N GLU A 137 -13.20 -7.29 18.83
CA GLU A 137 -12.96 -6.13 19.70
C GLU A 137 -12.30 -6.54 21.03
N SER A 138 -12.78 -7.63 21.64
CA SER A 138 -12.18 -8.19 22.86
C SER A 138 -10.72 -8.62 22.64
N LYS A 139 -10.45 -9.24 21.49
CA LYS A 139 -9.11 -9.63 21.07
C LYS A 139 -8.21 -8.41 20.86
N MET A 140 -8.69 -7.40 20.13
CA MET A 140 -7.96 -6.15 19.92
C MET A 140 -7.65 -5.43 21.23
N ALA A 141 -8.61 -5.38 22.16
CA ALA A 141 -8.38 -4.80 23.48
C ALA A 141 -7.29 -5.55 24.25
N THR A 142 -7.35 -6.89 24.25
CA THR A 142 -6.33 -7.74 24.89
C THR A 142 -4.96 -7.52 24.26
N ASN A 143 -4.87 -7.57 22.93
CA ASN A 143 -3.63 -7.37 22.20
C ASN A 143 -3.05 -5.98 22.37
N PHE A 144 -3.91 -4.96 22.45
CA PHE A 144 -3.49 -3.61 22.77
C PHE A 144 -2.85 -3.55 24.17
N LEU A 145 -3.44 -4.18 25.20
CA LEU A 145 -2.86 -4.16 26.55
C LEU A 145 -1.44 -4.76 26.57
N TRP A 146 -1.22 -5.85 25.83
CA TRP A 146 0.08 -6.52 25.76
C TRP A 146 1.11 -5.82 24.87
N ASN A 147 0.65 -5.10 23.85
CA ASN A 147 1.51 -4.52 22.81
C ASN A 147 1.38 -3.00 22.68
N SER A 148 0.81 -2.33 23.70
CA SER A 148 0.41 -0.92 23.65
C SER A 148 1.50 -0.02 23.11
N LYS A 149 2.74 -0.15 23.61
CA LYS A 149 3.88 0.66 23.15
C LYS A 149 4.11 0.53 21.64
N THR A 150 4.08 -0.69 21.11
CA THR A 150 4.31 -0.93 19.67
C THR A 150 3.12 -0.45 18.85
N VAL A 151 1.89 -0.74 19.27
CA VAL A 151 0.68 -0.29 18.58
C VAL A 151 0.61 1.24 18.53
N ILE A 152 0.90 1.91 19.65
CA ILE A 152 0.94 3.37 19.73
C ILE A 152 2.01 3.91 18.79
N GLY A 153 3.23 3.37 18.86
CA GLY A 153 4.33 3.81 17.98
C GLY A 153 4.01 3.66 16.50
N ASP A 154 3.57 2.47 16.07
CA ASP A 154 3.18 2.20 14.68
C ASP A 154 2.02 3.10 14.23
N ALA A 155 1.03 3.37 15.10
CA ALA A 155 -0.07 4.28 14.77
C ALA A 155 0.38 5.74 14.66
N GLU A 156 1.23 6.22 15.58
CA GLU A 156 1.75 7.59 15.59
C GLU A 156 2.69 7.85 14.42
N ASP A 157 3.55 6.88 14.07
CA ASP A 157 4.39 6.93 12.87
C ASP A 157 3.49 6.98 11.63
N GLY A 158 2.49 6.11 11.54
CA GLY A 158 1.54 6.11 10.42
C GLY A 158 0.79 7.44 10.24
N ILE A 159 0.35 8.08 11.34
CA ILE A 159 -0.26 9.41 11.34
C ILE A 159 0.75 10.48 10.87
N THR A 160 1.99 10.40 11.35
CA THR A 160 3.06 11.35 10.98
C THR A 160 3.38 11.28 9.49
N GLN A 161 3.47 10.06 8.95
CA GLN A 161 3.71 9.82 7.53
C GLN A 161 2.55 10.35 6.67
N ALA A 162 1.30 10.13 7.09
CA ALA A 162 0.13 10.71 6.41
C ALA A 162 0.20 12.24 6.35
N LYS A 163 0.60 12.89 7.45
CA LYS A 163 0.77 14.36 7.52
C LYS A 163 1.91 14.87 6.63
N ALA A 164 2.95 14.05 6.45
CA ALA A 164 4.06 14.32 5.53
C ALA A 164 3.71 14.05 4.06
N GLY A 165 2.56 13.43 3.78
CA GLY A 165 2.15 13.02 2.43
C GLY A 165 2.77 11.68 1.99
N ASP A 166 3.41 10.94 2.89
CA ASP A 166 3.91 9.59 2.63
C ASP A 166 2.82 8.56 2.93
N TYR A 167 1.92 8.37 1.97
CA TYR A 167 0.77 7.49 2.13
C TYR A 167 1.15 6.01 2.16
N TYR A 168 2.26 5.62 1.50
CA TYR A 168 2.71 4.23 1.52
C TYR A 168 3.22 3.85 2.91
N ASP A 169 4.16 4.63 3.47
CA ASP A 169 4.67 4.37 4.80
C ASP A 169 3.57 4.55 5.86
N SER A 170 2.65 5.50 5.66
CA SER A 170 1.46 5.63 6.51
C SER A 170 0.63 4.34 6.55
N GLY A 171 0.30 3.80 5.37
CA GLY A 171 -0.43 2.54 5.25
C GLY A 171 0.33 1.37 5.85
N LEU A 172 1.66 1.32 5.68
CA LEU A 172 2.53 0.29 6.23
C LEU A 172 2.48 0.28 7.76
N ASP A 173 2.68 1.43 8.39
CA ASP A 173 2.76 1.52 9.85
C ASP A 173 1.38 1.32 10.50
N ILE A 174 0.31 1.91 9.94
CA ILE A 174 -1.06 1.59 10.37
C ILE A 174 -1.36 0.10 10.16
N GLY A 175 -0.91 -0.49 9.06
CA GLY A 175 -1.08 -1.91 8.79
C GLY A 175 -0.39 -2.80 9.83
N LYS A 176 0.80 -2.41 10.33
CA LYS A 176 1.47 -3.11 11.44
C LYS A 176 0.67 -3.02 12.74
N ALA A 177 0.18 -1.83 13.08
CA ALA A 177 -0.67 -1.63 14.26
C ALA A 177 -1.93 -2.52 14.20
N VAL A 178 -2.62 -2.52 13.06
CA VAL A 178 -3.81 -3.37 12.83
C VAL A 178 -3.46 -4.86 12.90
N SER A 179 -2.33 -5.26 12.33
CA SER A 179 -1.85 -6.64 12.39
C SER A 179 -1.63 -7.10 13.84
N ILE A 180 -1.01 -6.27 14.68
CA ILE A 180 -0.81 -6.58 16.11
C ILE A 180 -2.15 -6.67 16.86
N LEU A 181 -3.06 -5.73 16.60
CA LEU A 181 -4.38 -5.72 17.23
C LEU A 181 -5.19 -6.98 16.89
N THR A 182 -5.02 -7.55 15.71
CA THR A 182 -5.86 -8.66 15.20
C THR A 182 -5.27 -10.06 15.36
N GLN A 183 -3.99 -10.19 15.72
CA GLN A 183 -3.27 -11.47 15.79
C GLN A 183 -3.57 -12.32 17.02
#